data_AF-A0A7U7D1K6-F1
#
_entry.id   AF-A0A7U7D1K6-F1
#
_cell.length_a   1.000
_cell.length_b   1.000
_cell.length_c   1.000
_cell.angle_alpha   90.00
_cell.angle_beta   90.00
_cell.angle_gamma   90.00
#
_symmetry.space_group_name_H-M   'P 1'
#
loop_
_entity.id
_entity.type
_entity.pdbx_description
1 polymer ?
#
loop_
_entity_poly.entity_id
_entity_poly.type
_entity_poly.pdbx_seq_one_letter_code
_entity_poly.pdbx_strand_id
1 'polypeptide(L)'
;MQKKNIFILIGILFYTINIKACTIFSCSRGGETFVAANEDDTTPFTRIWYNPASSNRYASVCFGAPDMQVAAAMNEYGLFFDFAAANYDFTQLNLTNPYPGDIMWEILGTCKTVKEAIVILKKYDYISYSQALIADKYGNSVLVNPKGITEKNGDFQVNSNCNMINGKLSCRRPEIANEMLSGSKENSVEFLKKILDKTHQEGELNTLYSTIFDLKKGIIYVYLFHDYNIVYIIDLKSELKKGYRIENLADHFPASFAYENFSKNHSLYLKESIFQEMKNKGIDRTIDHYISESEKLSPKNEKLNSALLEAALQLIKYSWNEHNNGSMWYYWFSKPYGYDVQQYKDRKLTSAEKLLKYLSSKETTDLKLQNFMYEMIGFINLTQGDKILAKEFYEKAVTNPDKAYSVTLIRGKEILNRMKDIKK
;
A
#
# COMPACT_ATOMS: atom_id res chain seq x y z
N MET A 1 -5.33 46.21 4.58
CA MET A 1 -5.46 44.78 4.93
C MET A 1 -4.80 43.95 3.85
N GLN A 2 -3.59 43.44 4.13
CA GLN A 2 -2.82 42.64 3.18
C GLN A 2 -3.47 41.27 3.01
N LYS A 3 -3.99 40.99 1.80
CA LYS A 3 -4.37 39.66 1.36
C LYS A 3 -3.10 38.80 1.36
N LYS A 4 -2.95 37.92 2.34
CA LYS A 4 -1.92 36.87 2.30
C LYS A 4 -2.40 35.84 1.27
N ASN A 5 -1.82 35.89 0.09
CA ASN A 5 -2.01 34.87 -0.94
C ASN A 5 -1.43 33.55 -0.42
N ILE A 6 -2.31 32.62 -0.05
CA ILE A 6 -1.95 31.25 0.28
C ILE A 6 -1.69 30.54 -1.06
N PHE A 7 -0.43 30.51 -1.48
CA PHE A 7 0.03 29.57 -2.49
C PHE A 7 0.18 28.21 -1.80
N ILE A 8 -0.89 27.42 -1.78
CA ILE A 8 -0.77 25.98 -1.51
C ILE A 8 -0.11 25.38 -2.75
N LEU A 9 1.22 25.24 -2.69
CA LEU A 9 1.91 24.27 -3.53
C LEU A 9 1.56 22.90 -2.94
N ILE A 10 0.38 22.37 -3.28
CA ILE A 10 0.25 20.93 -3.33
C ILE A 10 1.25 20.55 -4.39
N GLY A 11 2.37 19.99 -3.95
CA GLY A 11 3.15 19.13 -4.81
C GLY A 11 2.14 18.18 -5.40
N ILE A 12 1.77 18.39 -6.66
CA ILE A 12 1.58 17.27 -7.56
C ILE A 12 2.78 16.42 -7.22
N LEU A 13 2.55 15.26 -6.60
CA LEU A 13 3.51 14.18 -6.73
C LEU A 13 3.58 13.97 -8.24
N PHE A 14 4.43 14.77 -8.90
CA PHE A 14 5.34 14.19 -9.85
C PHE A 14 5.87 13.01 -9.06
N TYR A 15 5.49 11.82 -9.47
CA TYR A 15 6.28 10.65 -9.17
C TYR A 15 7.68 10.99 -9.71
N THR A 16 8.47 11.73 -8.94
CA THR A 16 9.87 11.40 -8.84
C THR A 16 9.81 9.94 -8.44
N ILE A 17 10.21 9.07 -9.36
CA ILE A 17 10.38 7.65 -9.08
C ILE A 17 11.40 7.64 -7.95
N ASN A 18 10.92 7.69 -6.70
CA ASN A 18 11.73 7.36 -5.55
C ASN A 18 11.96 5.88 -5.75
N ILE A 19 13.16 5.58 -6.22
CA ILE A 19 13.61 4.24 -6.55
C ILE A 19 13.62 3.49 -5.22
N LYS A 20 12.49 2.84 -4.92
CA LYS A 20 12.30 2.03 -3.72
C LYS A 20 13.30 0.92 -3.75
N ALA A 21 14.01 0.73 -2.66
CA ALA A 21 14.99 -0.31 -2.60
C ALA A 21 14.52 -1.50 -1.79
N CYS A 22 14.52 -2.70 -2.37
CA CYS A 22 14.16 -3.90 -1.65
C CYS A 22 15.18 -4.96 -2.03
N THR A 23 15.62 -5.75 -1.06
CA THR A 23 16.39 -6.97 -1.28
C THR A 23 15.57 -8.12 -0.75
N ILE A 24 15.11 -8.99 -1.65
CA ILE A 24 14.22 -10.11 -1.35
C ILE A 24 14.90 -11.39 -1.82
N PHE A 25 14.86 -12.46 -1.02
CA PHE A 25 15.38 -13.74 -1.44
C PHE A 25 14.57 -14.89 -0.87
N SER A 26 14.30 -15.88 -1.72
CA SER A 26 13.73 -17.16 -1.32
C SER A 26 14.83 -18.21 -1.18
N CYS A 27 14.71 -19.11 -0.20
CA CYS A 27 15.64 -20.22 -0.02
C CYS A 27 14.89 -21.48 0.45
N SER A 28 15.13 -22.60 -0.24
CA SER A 28 14.56 -23.91 0.07
C SER A 28 15.68 -24.94 0.21
N ARG A 29 15.95 -25.39 1.44
CA ARG A 29 17.01 -26.37 1.79
C ARG A 29 16.61 -27.16 3.01
N GLY A 30 17.06 -28.41 3.09
CA GLY A 30 16.87 -29.25 4.28
C GLY A 30 15.41 -29.48 4.65
N GLY A 31 14.49 -29.37 3.69
CA GLY A 31 13.05 -29.46 3.96
C GLY A 31 12.43 -28.18 4.53
N GLU A 32 13.15 -27.09 4.67
CA GLU A 32 12.60 -25.79 5.08
C GLU A 32 12.52 -24.84 3.88
N THR A 33 11.52 -23.95 3.89
CA THR A 33 11.32 -22.94 2.84
C THR A 33 11.07 -21.58 3.48
N PHE A 34 11.97 -20.65 3.21
CA PHE A 34 11.88 -19.27 3.71
C PHE A 34 11.88 -18.27 2.57
N VAL A 35 11.28 -17.11 2.84
CA VAL A 35 11.54 -15.87 2.10
C VAL A 35 11.96 -14.80 3.08
N ALA A 36 12.96 -14.02 2.73
CA ALA A 36 13.44 -12.92 3.55
C ALA A 36 13.53 -11.64 2.72
N ALA A 37 13.18 -10.51 3.32
CA ALA A 37 13.13 -9.23 2.63
C ALA A 37 13.56 -8.06 3.52
N ASN A 38 14.30 -7.11 2.95
CA ASN A 38 14.43 -5.74 3.44
C ASN A 38 13.51 -4.85 2.60
N GLU A 39 12.60 -4.12 3.25
CA GLU A 39 11.75 -3.11 2.61
C GLU A 39 12.37 -1.72 2.84
N ASP A 40 12.87 -1.10 1.77
CA ASP A 40 13.46 0.25 1.82
C ASP A 40 12.53 1.28 1.18
N ASP A 41 12.04 2.21 2.00
CA ASP A 41 11.18 3.33 1.60
C ASP A 41 11.52 4.57 2.44
N THR A 42 11.01 5.72 2.02
CA THR A 42 11.10 7.01 2.72
C THR A 42 9.86 7.29 3.59
N THR A 43 8.79 6.51 3.40
CA THR A 43 7.50 6.72 4.08
C THR A 43 7.40 5.82 5.31
N PRO A 44 7.38 6.37 6.55
CA PRO A 44 7.21 5.57 7.76
C PRO A 44 5.78 5.01 7.86
N PHE A 45 5.45 4.47 9.04
CA PHE A 45 4.09 4.09 9.43
C PHE A 45 3.53 2.89 8.64
N THR A 46 4.40 1.94 8.30
CA THR A 46 4.02 0.66 7.67
C THR A 46 2.79 0.05 8.34
N ARG A 47 1.84 -0.37 7.51
CA ARG A 47 0.64 -1.09 7.95
C ARG A 47 0.86 -2.58 7.82
N ILE A 48 0.32 -3.30 8.79
CA ILE A 48 0.06 -4.73 8.68
C ILE A 48 -1.46 -4.88 8.67
N TRP A 49 -2.01 -5.67 7.75
CA TRP A 49 -3.42 -6.02 7.81
C TRP A 49 -3.66 -7.48 7.57
N TYR A 50 -4.61 -8.00 8.34
CA TYR A 50 -4.95 -9.41 8.41
C TYR A 50 -6.33 -9.60 7.81
N ASN A 51 -6.44 -10.51 6.86
CA ASN A 51 -7.64 -10.75 6.09
C ASN A 51 -8.10 -12.19 6.36
N PRO A 52 -9.18 -12.39 7.13
CA PRO A 52 -9.79 -13.71 7.28
C PRO A 52 -10.23 -14.25 5.92
N ALA A 53 -10.33 -15.58 5.82
CA ALA A 53 -10.86 -16.22 4.62
C ALA A 53 -12.31 -15.78 4.39
N SER A 54 -12.67 -15.61 3.12
CA SER A 54 -14.05 -15.41 2.68
C SER A 54 -14.47 -16.58 1.79
N SER A 55 -15.73 -16.61 1.34
CA SER A 55 -16.21 -17.68 0.47
C SER A 55 -15.39 -17.85 -0.82
N ASN A 56 -14.76 -16.77 -1.29
CA ASN A 56 -14.11 -16.73 -2.59
C ASN A 56 -12.61 -16.40 -2.51
N ARG A 57 -12.06 -16.21 -1.30
CA ARG A 57 -10.66 -15.80 -1.12
C ARG A 57 -10.03 -16.42 0.12
N TYR A 58 -8.80 -16.89 -0.04
CA TYR A 58 -7.97 -17.38 1.06
C TYR A 58 -7.60 -16.27 2.04
N ALA A 59 -7.42 -16.67 3.29
CA ALA A 59 -6.96 -15.76 4.33
C ALA A 59 -5.50 -15.33 4.07
N SER A 60 -5.15 -14.11 4.46
CA SER A 60 -3.81 -13.56 4.22
C SER A 60 -3.39 -12.52 5.24
N VAL A 61 -2.09 -12.25 5.28
CA VAL A 61 -1.51 -11.05 5.90
C VAL A 61 -0.76 -10.25 4.86
N CYS A 62 -0.87 -8.93 4.95
CA CYS A 62 -0.24 -7.99 4.05
C CYS A 62 0.57 -6.96 4.84
N PHE A 63 1.66 -6.53 4.25
CA PHE A 63 2.50 -5.41 4.68
C PHE A 63 2.47 -4.35 3.59
N GLY A 64 2.47 -3.08 3.96
CA GLY A 64 2.45 -2.01 2.99
C GLY A 64 2.52 -0.62 3.59
N ALA A 65 2.61 0.37 2.71
CA ALA A 65 2.63 1.77 3.11
C ALA A 65 1.25 2.21 3.67
N PRO A 66 1.17 3.37 4.35
CA PRO A 66 -0.09 3.90 4.87
C PRO A 66 -1.21 4.04 3.83
N ASP A 67 -0.87 4.17 2.55
CA ASP A 67 -1.83 4.30 1.47
C ASP A 67 -2.59 3.00 1.12
N MET A 68 -2.36 1.91 1.85
CA MET A 68 -2.99 0.59 1.69
C MET A 68 -2.66 -0.09 0.35
N GLN A 69 -1.53 0.26 -0.26
CA GLN A 69 -0.94 -0.55 -1.33
C GLN A 69 -0.12 -1.69 -0.70
N VAL A 70 -0.33 -2.92 -1.17
CA VAL A 70 0.42 -4.09 -0.71
C VAL A 70 1.86 -4.00 -1.22
N ALA A 71 2.82 -4.04 -0.31
CA ALA A 71 4.24 -4.22 -0.63
C ALA A 71 4.59 -5.70 -0.65
N ALA A 72 4.25 -6.42 0.42
CA ALA A 72 4.47 -7.85 0.56
C ALA A 72 3.26 -8.55 1.18
N ALA A 73 3.03 -9.81 0.86
CA ALA A 73 1.93 -10.58 1.45
C ALA A 73 2.20 -12.08 1.46
N MET A 74 1.54 -12.77 2.39
CA MET A 74 1.48 -14.24 2.45
C MET A 74 0.07 -14.71 2.76
N ASN A 75 -0.42 -15.74 2.06
CA ASN A 75 -1.69 -16.38 2.37
C ASN A 75 -1.55 -17.58 3.32
N GLU A 76 -2.67 -18.09 3.84
CA GLU A 76 -2.72 -19.22 4.79
C GLU A 76 -2.12 -20.53 4.24
N TYR A 77 -1.91 -20.63 2.92
CA TYR A 77 -1.29 -21.79 2.28
C TYR A 77 0.23 -21.66 2.11
N GLY A 78 0.81 -20.53 2.52
CA GLY A 78 2.23 -20.25 2.39
C GLY A 78 2.64 -19.79 0.98
N LEU A 79 1.70 -19.25 0.20
CA LEU A 79 2.02 -18.53 -1.04
C LEU A 79 2.34 -17.08 -0.68
N PHE A 80 3.52 -16.63 -1.07
CA PHE A 80 4.07 -15.32 -0.77
C PHE A 80 4.32 -14.53 -2.06
N PHE A 81 4.20 -13.21 -1.99
CA PHE A 81 4.82 -12.31 -2.95
C PHE A 81 5.41 -11.05 -2.30
N ASP A 82 6.38 -10.44 -3.01
CA ASP A 82 6.96 -9.14 -2.71
C ASP A 82 7.57 -8.52 -3.98
N PHE A 83 7.76 -7.20 -4.00
CA PHE A 83 8.18 -6.43 -5.16
C PHE A 83 9.54 -5.76 -4.95
N ALA A 84 10.39 -5.83 -5.96
CA ALA A 84 11.53 -4.94 -6.09
C ALA A 84 11.23 -3.91 -7.19
N ALA A 85 11.48 -2.62 -6.93
CA ALA A 85 11.31 -1.59 -7.95
C ALA A 85 12.19 -1.88 -9.18
N ALA A 86 11.69 -1.54 -10.35
CA ALA A 86 12.42 -1.70 -11.61
C ALA A 86 12.00 -0.58 -12.57
N ASN A 87 12.76 -0.39 -13.65
CA ASN A 87 12.44 0.60 -14.67
C ASN A 87 12.26 -0.12 -16.01
N TYR A 88 11.07 -0.65 -16.25
CA TYR A 88 10.72 -1.29 -17.51
C TYR A 88 10.13 -0.26 -18.48
N ASP A 89 10.65 -0.25 -19.72
CA ASP A 89 10.06 0.51 -20.81
C ASP A 89 8.92 -0.30 -21.46
N PHE A 90 7.68 0.12 -21.19
CA PHE A 90 6.50 -0.54 -21.74
C PHE A 90 6.30 -0.27 -23.23
N THR A 91 6.93 0.77 -23.81
CA THR A 91 6.75 1.09 -25.25
C THR A 91 7.31 0.00 -26.17
N GLN A 92 8.18 -0.85 -25.62
CA GLN A 92 8.80 -1.98 -26.33
C GLN A 92 8.07 -3.31 -26.09
N LEU A 93 6.96 -3.31 -25.36
CA LEU A 93 6.25 -4.52 -24.95
C LEU A 93 4.81 -4.50 -25.45
N ASN A 94 4.32 -5.64 -25.95
CA ASN A 94 2.93 -5.79 -26.40
C ASN A 94 2.03 -6.30 -25.25
N LEU A 95 1.80 -5.44 -24.24
CA LEU A 95 0.99 -5.76 -23.06
C LEU A 95 -0.43 -5.21 -23.24
N THR A 96 -1.32 -6.05 -23.75
CA THR A 96 -2.68 -5.65 -24.18
C THR A 96 -3.79 -6.29 -23.37
N ASN A 97 -3.47 -7.26 -22.51
CA ASN A 97 -4.43 -8.02 -21.71
C ASN A 97 -4.15 -7.91 -20.20
N PRO A 98 -4.26 -6.71 -19.59
CA PRO A 98 -4.12 -6.55 -18.16
C PRO A 98 -5.25 -7.24 -17.40
N TYR A 99 -4.96 -7.72 -16.20
CA TYR A 99 -6.00 -8.09 -15.25
C TYR A 99 -6.86 -6.86 -14.87
N PRO A 100 -8.20 -6.94 -14.80
CA PRO A 100 -9.06 -5.77 -14.55
C PRO A 100 -8.94 -5.15 -13.14
N GLY A 101 -8.30 -5.84 -12.20
CA GLY A 101 -7.96 -5.35 -10.86
C GLY A 101 -6.45 -5.36 -10.61
N ASP A 102 -6.05 -5.87 -9.45
CA ASP A 102 -4.66 -6.21 -9.14
C ASP A 102 -4.45 -7.73 -9.30
N ILE A 103 -3.58 -8.11 -10.23
CA ILE A 103 -3.27 -9.51 -10.53
C ILE A 103 -2.59 -10.23 -9.37
N MET A 104 -1.74 -9.52 -8.60
CA MET A 104 -1.02 -10.11 -7.47
C MET A 104 -1.95 -10.33 -6.29
N TRP A 105 -2.88 -9.38 -6.10
CA TRP A 105 -3.98 -9.58 -5.18
C TRP A 105 -4.83 -10.80 -5.57
N GLU A 106 -5.18 -10.96 -6.85
CA GLU A 106 -5.94 -12.13 -7.31
C GLU A 106 -5.20 -13.45 -7.04
N ILE A 107 -3.91 -13.51 -7.37
CA ILE A 107 -3.05 -14.67 -7.10
C ILE A 107 -3.05 -15.03 -5.61
N LEU A 108 -2.85 -14.05 -4.73
CA LEU A 108 -2.83 -14.28 -3.28
C LEU A 108 -4.14 -14.83 -2.74
N GLY A 109 -5.27 -14.34 -3.26
CA GLY A 109 -6.59 -14.75 -2.80
C GLY A 109 -7.08 -16.09 -3.37
N THR A 110 -6.52 -16.57 -4.49
CA THR A 110 -7.09 -17.72 -5.23
C THR A 110 -6.12 -18.87 -5.45
N CYS A 111 -4.80 -18.64 -5.31
CA CYS A 111 -3.77 -19.65 -5.51
C CYS A 111 -3.16 -20.13 -4.19
N LYS A 112 -2.85 -21.42 -4.11
CA LYS A 112 -2.11 -22.05 -3.01
C LYS A 112 -0.63 -22.24 -3.33
N THR A 113 -0.27 -22.22 -4.62
CA THR A 113 1.07 -22.57 -5.11
C THR A 113 1.55 -21.65 -6.21
N VAL A 114 2.87 -21.60 -6.42
CA VAL A 114 3.50 -20.90 -7.54
C VAL A 114 3.00 -21.45 -8.87
N LYS A 115 2.76 -22.77 -8.96
CA LYS A 115 2.23 -23.40 -10.18
C LYS A 115 0.84 -22.86 -10.54
N GLU A 116 -0.04 -22.69 -9.57
CA GLU A 116 -1.35 -22.06 -9.78
C GLU A 116 -1.21 -20.58 -10.15
N ALA A 117 -0.29 -19.84 -9.51
CA ALA A 117 -0.02 -18.45 -9.84
C ALA A 117 0.46 -18.29 -11.30
N ILE A 118 1.34 -19.17 -11.78
CA ILE A 118 1.81 -19.17 -13.18
C ILE A 118 0.66 -19.34 -14.17
N VAL A 119 -0.39 -20.10 -13.84
CA VAL A 119 -1.56 -20.24 -14.72
C VAL A 119 -2.26 -18.90 -14.92
N ILE A 120 -2.43 -18.09 -13.87
CA ILE A 120 -3.00 -16.74 -13.96
C ILE A 120 -2.07 -15.81 -14.73
N LEU A 121 -0.76 -15.84 -14.43
CA LEU A 121 0.25 -14.99 -15.07
C LEU A 121 0.48 -15.29 -16.55
N LYS A 122 0.15 -16.51 -17.01
CA LYS A 122 0.14 -16.84 -18.45
C LYS A 122 -1.13 -16.36 -19.16
N LYS A 123 -2.19 -16.10 -18.40
CA LYS A 123 -3.48 -15.63 -18.94
C LYS A 123 -3.52 -14.10 -19.05
N TYR A 124 -2.87 -13.38 -18.16
CA TYR A 124 -2.92 -11.92 -18.09
C TYR A 124 -1.52 -11.30 -18.04
N ASP A 125 -1.39 -10.13 -18.64
CA ASP A 125 -0.13 -9.39 -18.69
C ASP A 125 0.18 -8.78 -17.32
N TYR A 126 1.43 -8.97 -16.87
CA TYR A 126 1.95 -8.30 -15.68
C TYR A 126 2.42 -6.89 -16.04
N ILE A 127 1.56 -5.89 -15.82
CA ILE A 127 1.85 -4.49 -16.12
C ILE A 127 2.23 -3.75 -14.83
N SER A 128 3.53 -3.70 -14.54
CA SER A 128 4.07 -3.01 -13.36
C SER A 128 5.50 -2.54 -13.59
N TYR A 129 5.88 -1.41 -12.99
CA TYR A 129 7.27 -0.91 -12.92
C TYR A 129 8.07 -1.61 -11.82
N SER A 130 7.80 -2.88 -11.57
CA SER A 130 8.46 -3.67 -10.53
C SER A 130 8.69 -5.08 -11.03
N GLN A 131 9.59 -5.78 -10.38
CA GLN A 131 9.72 -7.23 -10.51
C GLN A 131 9.18 -7.87 -9.23
N ALA A 132 8.21 -8.77 -9.36
CA ALA A 132 7.69 -9.53 -8.24
C ALA A 132 8.50 -10.80 -8.03
N LEU A 133 8.79 -11.16 -6.79
CA LEU A 133 9.18 -12.51 -6.39
C LEU A 133 7.94 -13.19 -5.83
N ILE A 134 7.58 -14.35 -6.36
CA ILE A 134 6.50 -15.21 -5.83
C ILE A 134 7.13 -16.51 -5.36
N ALA A 135 6.80 -16.97 -4.17
CA ALA A 135 7.31 -18.24 -3.63
C ALA A 135 6.22 -19.01 -2.89
N ASP A 136 6.33 -20.34 -2.85
CA ASP A 136 5.40 -21.18 -2.09
C ASP A 136 6.13 -22.09 -1.09
N LYS A 137 5.37 -22.64 -0.13
CA LYS A 137 5.87 -23.55 0.88
C LYS A 137 6.55 -24.82 0.36
N TYR A 138 6.35 -25.18 -0.91
CA TYR A 138 6.99 -26.35 -1.52
C TYR A 138 8.39 -26.05 -2.05
N GLY A 139 8.87 -24.80 -1.91
CA GLY A 139 10.21 -24.40 -2.33
C GLY A 139 10.29 -23.93 -3.78
N ASN A 140 9.16 -23.80 -4.46
CA ASN A 140 9.10 -23.17 -5.78
C ASN A 140 9.15 -21.65 -5.61
N SER A 141 9.82 -20.97 -6.54
CA SER A 141 9.68 -19.52 -6.69
C SER A 141 9.87 -19.08 -8.13
N VAL A 142 9.29 -17.93 -8.45
CA VAL A 142 9.43 -17.26 -9.74
C VAL A 142 9.71 -15.78 -9.55
N LEU A 143 10.46 -15.21 -10.48
CA LEU A 143 10.48 -13.78 -10.73
C LEU A 143 9.52 -13.46 -11.86
N VAL A 144 8.70 -12.43 -11.68
CA VAL A 144 7.71 -12.00 -12.66
C VAL A 144 7.93 -10.53 -12.96
N ASN A 145 8.07 -10.22 -14.24
CA ASN A 145 8.17 -8.85 -14.71
C ASN A 145 7.46 -8.70 -16.07
N PRO A 146 7.33 -7.48 -16.60
CA PRO A 146 6.65 -7.24 -17.88
C PRO A 146 7.24 -7.99 -19.08
N LYS A 147 8.46 -8.51 -19.00
CA LYS A 147 9.11 -9.30 -20.06
C LYS A 147 8.86 -10.80 -19.93
N GLY A 148 8.34 -11.28 -18.80
CA GLY A 148 7.99 -12.69 -18.59
C GLY A 148 8.27 -13.22 -17.18
N ILE A 149 8.32 -14.55 -17.10
CA ILE A 149 8.46 -15.32 -15.86
C ILE A 149 9.80 -16.05 -15.87
N THR A 150 10.57 -15.95 -14.77
CA THR A 150 11.82 -16.69 -14.57
C THR A 150 11.69 -17.60 -13.34
N GLU A 151 11.60 -18.91 -13.57
CA GLU A 151 11.58 -19.91 -12.51
C GLU A 151 12.93 -20.01 -11.79
N LYS A 152 12.90 -20.28 -10.49
CA LYS A 152 14.11 -20.51 -9.69
C LYS A 152 14.86 -21.73 -10.19
N ASN A 153 16.16 -21.56 -10.39
CA ASN A 153 17.10 -22.66 -10.59
C ASN A 153 17.91 -22.88 -9.30
N GLY A 154 17.90 -24.12 -8.78
CA GLY A 154 18.57 -24.48 -7.53
C GLY A 154 17.79 -24.10 -6.26
N ASP A 155 18.53 -23.92 -5.16
CA ASP A 155 17.95 -23.83 -3.82
C ASP A 155 17.36 -22.45 -3.50
N PHE A 156 17.90 -21.38 -4.08
CA PHE A 156 17.55 -20.00 -3.74
C PHE A 156 17.39 -19.10 -4.98
N GLN A 157 16.66 -17.98 -4.82
CA GLN A 157 16.48 -16.96 -5.86
C GLN A 157 16.44 -15.58 -5.21
N VAL A 158 17.22 -14.64 -5.74
CA VAL A 158 17.33 -13.27 -5.25
C VAL A 158 16.61 -12.31 -6.20
N ASN A 159 15.78 -11.44 -5.65
CA ASN A 159 15.18 -10.29 -6.32
C ASN A 159 15.68 -9.02 -5.62
N SER A 160 16.21 -8.08 -6.38
CA SER A 160 16.64 -6.80 -5.84
C SER A 160 16.47 -5.74 -6.89
N ASN A 161 16.15 -4.53 -6.45
CA ASN A 161 16.34 -3.37 -7.28
C ASN A 161 17.79 -2.88 -7.07
N CYS A 162 18.56 -2.75 -8.14
CA CYS A 162 19.64 -1.78 -8.13
C CYS A 162 19.55 -1.07 -9.47
N ASN A 163 19.84 0.23 -9.48
CA ASN A 163 20.03 0.92 -10.75
C ASN A 163 21.20 0.30 -11.49
N MET A 164 21.13 0.28 -12.81
CA MET A 164 22.29 0.00 -13.65
C MET A 164 22.99 1.32 -13.94
N ILE A 165 24.24 1.47 -13.50
CA ILE A 165 25.09 2.61 -13.82
C ILE A 165 26.26 2.08 -14.67
N ASN A 166 26.36 2.56 -15.91
CA ASN A 166 27.40 2.14 -16.88
C ASN A 166 27.50 0.61 -17.05
N GLY A 167 26.35 -0.08 -17.11
CA GLY A 167 26.30 -1.53 -17.27
C GLY A 167 26.65 -2.35 -16.02
N LYS A 168 26.82 -1.71 -14.86
CA LYS A 168 27.03 -2.38 -13.56
C LYS A 168 25.89 -2.09 -12.59
N LEU A 169 25.61 -3.04 -11.69
CA LEU A 169 24.71 -2.81 -10.57
C LEU A 169 25.29 -1.70 -9.69
N SER A 170 24.47 -0.69 -9.41
CA SER A 170 24.82 0.40 -8.50
C SER A 170 24.89 -0.02 -7.03
N CYS A 171 24.41 -1.23 -6.70
CA CYS A 171 24.35 -1.70 -5.32
C CYS A 171 24.85 -3.14 -5.19
N ARG A 172 25.64 -3.41 -4.14
CA ARG A 172 26.25 -4.72 -3.84
C ARG A 172 25.33 -5.67 -3.07
N ARG A 173 24.17 -5.20 -2.61
CA ARG A 173 23.21 -5.98 -1.80
C ARG A 173 22.82 -7.33 -2.44
N PRO A 174 22.42 -7.40 -3.72
CA PRO A 174 22.14 -8.70 -4.34
C PRO A 174 23.39 -9.58 -4.43
N GLU A 175 24.57 -9.00 -4.67
CA GLU A 175 25.83 -9.77 -4.71
C GLU A 175 26.13 -10.39 -3.35
N ILE A 176 26.05 -9.60 -2.26
CA ILE A 176 26.26 -10.07 -0.89
C ILE A 176 25.26 -11.18 -0.53
N ALA A 177 23.97 -11.01 -0.86
CA ALA A 177 22.98 -12.04 -0.62
C ALA A 177 23.30 -13.33 -1.39
N ASN A 178 23.66 -13.23 -2.68
CA ASN A 178 24.06 -14.37 -3.50
C ASN A 178 25.32 -15.06 -2.97
N GLU A 179 26.36 -14.32 -2.59
CA GLU A 179 27.61 -14.85 -2.04
C GLU A 179 27.35 -15.62 -0.75
N MET A 180 26.59 -15.04 0.19
CA MET A 180 26.27 -15.70 1.45
C MET A 180 25.39 -16.95 1.23
N LEU A 181 24.34 -16.84 0.41
CA LEU A 181 23.44 -17.97 0.13
C LEU A 181 24.18 -19.10 -0.60
N SER A 182 25.01 -18.81 -1.59
CA SER A 182 25.76 -19.84 -2.34
C SER A 182 26.89 -20.47 -1.54
N GLY A 183 27.54 -19.69 -0.66
CA GLY A 183 28.65 -20.13 0.18
C GLY A 183 28.25 -20.97 1.42
N SER A 184 26.95 -21.18 1.66
CA SER A 184 26.45 -21.91 2.81
C SER A 184 25.34 -22.91 2.44
N LYS A 185 25.18 -23.96 3.24
CA LYS A 185 24.02 -24.87 3.20
C LYS A 185 22.99 -24.57 4.29
N GLU A 186 23.27 -23.60 5.16
CA GLU A 186 22.34 -23.16 6.18
C GLU A 186 21.09 -22.53 5.55
N ASN A 187 19.97 -22.72 6.23
CA ASN A 187 18.67 -22.15 5.91
C ASN A 187 17.84 -22.01 7.19
N SER A 188 18.34 -21.18 8.11
CA SER A 188 17.72 -20.91 9.41
C SER A 188 17.38 -19.43 9.53
N VAL A 189 16.44 -19.08 10.42
CA VAL A 189 16.07 -17.68 10.70
C VAL A 189 17.31 -16.85 11.04
N GLU A 190 18.23 -17.38 11.86
CA GLU A 190 19.45 -16.68 12.25
C GLU A 190 20.39 -16.42 11.07
N PHE A 191 20.53 -17.38 10.15
CA PHE A 191 21.35 -17.21 8.96
C PHE A 191 20.76 -16.15 8.01
N LEU A 192 19.46 -16.22 7.75
CA LEU A 192 18.78 -15.25 6.87
C LEU A 192 18.78 -13.84 7.49
N LYS A 193 18.63 -13.73 8.81
CA LYS A 193 18.77 -12.47 9.57
C LYS A 193 20.13 -11.82 9.34
N LYS A 194 21.23 -12.59 9.38
CA LYS A 194 22.59 -12.08 9.09
C LYS A 194 22.73 -11.56 7.67
N ILE A 195 22.02 -12.16 6.70
CA ILE A 195 22.01 -11.66 5.32
C ILE A 195 21.27 -10.32 5.27
N LEU A 196 20.08 -10.24 5.88
CA LEU A 196 19.29 -8.99 5.94
C LEU A 196 20.09 -7.87 6.60
N ASP A 197 20.75 -8.15 7.72
CA ASP A 197 21.64 -7.23 8.42
C ASP A 197 22.81 -6.75 7.55
N LYS A 198 23.36 -7.61 6.68
CA LYS A 198 24.40 -7.18 5.73
C LYS A 198 23.89 -6.45 4.48
N THR A 199 22.59 -6.50 4.22
CA THR A 199 21.99 -5.94 2.99
C THR A 199 20.95 -4.86 3.26
N HIS A 200 20.84 -4.37 4.50
CA HIS A 200 19.95 -3.25 4.82
C HIS A 200 20.51 -1.93 4.29
N GLN A 201 19.66 -0.91 4.25
CA GLN A 201 19.99 0.44 3.85
C GLN A 201 19.80 1.42 4.99
N GLU A 202 20.75 2.34 5.12
CA GLU A 202 20.71 3.49 6.01
C GLU A 202 20.87 4.77 5.15
N GLY A 203 20.15 5.85 5.48
CA GLY A 203 20.26 7.13 4.79
C GLY A 203 18.93 7.87 4.65
N GLU A 204 18.68 8.50 3.49
CA GLU A 204 17.36 9.08 3.19
C GLU A 204 16.35 7.98 2.85
N LEU A 205 16.78 7.00 2.04
CA LEU A 205 16.08 5.75 1.81
C LEU A 205 16.59 4.72 2.83
N ASN A 206 15.72 4.29 3.75
CA ASN A 206 16.09 3.38 4.83
C ASN A 206 15.34 2.07 4.71
N THR A 207 15.96 0.97 5.15
CA THR A 207 15.23 -0.26 5.47
C THR A 207 14.29 0.05 6.64
N LEU A 208 12.99 0.14 6.35
CA LEU A 208 11.95 0.44 7.33
C LEU A 208 11.64 -0.76 8.20
N TYR A 209 11.66 -1.94 7.59
CA TYR A 209 11.51 -3.20 8.29
C TYR A 209 12.15 -4.33 7.48
N SER A 210 12.45 -5.41 8.18
CA SER A 210 12.94 -6.64 7.58
C SER A 210 12.04 -7.79 7.99
N THR A 211 11.77 -8.70 7.07
CA THR A 211 10.93 -9.87 7.33
C THR A 211 11.62 -11.17 6.98
N ILE A 212 11.29 -12.24 7.71
CA ILE A 212 11.58 -13.61 7.34
C ILE A 212 10.27 -14.40 7.47
N PHE A 213 9.75 -14.88 6.35
CA PHE A 213 8.56 -15.73 6.27
C PHE A 213 8.99 -17.20 6.26
N ASP A 214 8.58 -17.97 7.28
CA ASP A 214 8.55 -19.43 7.24
C ASP A 214 7.28 -19.87 6.50
N LEU A 215 7.41 -20.17 5.20
CA LEU A 215 6.25 -20.46 4.35
C LEU A 215 5.56 -21.78 4.74
N LYS A 216 6.28 -22.71 5.38
CA LYS A 216 5.71 -24.00 5.81
C LYS A 216 4.93 -23.87 7.11
N LYS A 217 5.47 -23.13 8.07
CA LYS A 217 4.87 -22.99 9.39
C LYS A 217 3.87 -21.84 9.47
N GLY A 218 3.89 -20.91 8.50
CA GLY A 218 3.06 -19.72 8.53
C GLY A 218 3.49 -18.74 9.63
N ILE A 219 4.80 -18.69 9.91
CA ILE A 219 5.39 -17.81 10.92
C ILE A 219 6.17 -16.70 10.22
N ILE A 220 6.06 -15.47 10.71
CA ILE A 220 6.76 -14.32 10.16
C ILE A 220 7.56 -13.67 11.28
N TYR A 221 8.85 -13.51 11.07
CA TYR A 221 9.75 -12.78 11.96
C TYR A 221 9.95 -11.39 11.37
N VAL A 222 9.63 -10.36 12.15
CA VAL A 222 9.70 -8.96 11.70
C VAL A 222 10.66 -8.19 12.60
N TYR A 223 11.53 -7.42 11.97
CA TYR A 223 12.48 -6.51 12.61
C TYR A 223 12.19 -5.10 12.12
N LEU A 224 12.18 -4.11 13.02
CA LEU A 224 11.85 -2.74 12.68
C LEU A 224 13.14 -1.93 12.53
N PHE A 225 13.24 -1.16 11.44
CA PHE A 225 14.23 -0.11 11.25
C PHE A 225 15.66 -0.58 11.56
N HIS A 226 16.10 -1.63 10.86
CA HIS A 226 17.44 -2.25 10.95
C HIS A 226 17.90 -2.63 12.38
N ASP A 227 16.97 -2.72 13.36
CA ASP A 227 17.24 -3.32 14.66
C ASP A 227 16.94 -4.82 14.65
N TYR A 228 17.99 -5.63 14.43
CA TYR A 228 17.89 -7.09 14.40
C TYR A 228 17.93 -7.76 15.78
N ASN A 229 17.91 -6.99 16.87
CA ASN A 229 17.90 -7.52 18.24
C ASN A 229 16.47 -7.75 18.78
N ILE A 230 15.50 -6.98 18.28
CA ILE A 230 14.10 -7.05 18.71
C ILE A 230 13.27 -7.65 17.59
N VAL A 231 12.59 -8.76 17.87
CA VAL A 231 11.76 -9.47 16.90
C VAL A 231 10.30 -9.42 17.30
N TYR A 232 9.45 -9.04 16.36
CA TYR A 232 8.00 -9.28 16.43
C TYR A 232 7.68 -10.56 15.64
N ILE A 233 7.08 -11.54 16.30
CA ILE A 233 6.75 -12.84 15.70
C ILE A 233 5.25 -12.91 15.46
N ILE A 234 4.87 -13.13 14.20
CA ILE A 234 3.49 -13.32 13.77
C ILE A 234 3.27 -14.80 13.48
N ASP A 235 2.39 -15.44 14.25
CA ASP A 235 1.76 -16.70 13.86
C ASP A 235 0.50 -16.38 13.05
N LEU A 236 0.58 -16.56 11.72
CA LEU A 236 -0.49 -16.18 10.82
C LEU A 236 -1.82 -16.88 11.17
N LYS A 237 -1.77 -18.16 11.53
CA LYS A 237 -2.99 -18.91 11.87
C LYS A 237 -3.64 -18.38 13.14
N SER A 238 -2.83 -18.04 14.14
CA SER A 238 -3.31 -17.47 15.40
C SER A 238 -3.85 -16.05 15.19
N GLU A 239 -3.18 -15.25 14.38
CA GLU A 239 -3.59 -13.88 14.08
C GLU A 239 -4.88 -13.82 13.26
N LEU A 240 -5.08 -14.71 12.28
CA LEU A 240 -6.30 -14.72 11.46
C LEU A 240 -7.57 -15.04 12.26
N LYS A 241 -7.46 -15.75 13.39
CA LYS A 241 -8.60 -16.02 14.29
C LYS A 241 -9.15 -14.77 14.98
N LYS A 242 -8.35 -13.70 15.05
CA LYS A 242 -8.75 -12.43 15.66
C LYS A 242 -9.63 -11.57 14.72
N GLY A 243 -9.90 -12.06 13.52
CA GLY A 243 -10.69 -11.34 12.53
C GLY A 243 -9.87 -10.30 11.76
N TYR A 244 -10.58 -9.58 10.90
CA TYR A 244 -9.99 -8.49 10.11
C TYR A 244 -9.51 -7.37 11.01
N ARG A 245 -8.32 -6.83 10.69
CA ARG A 245 -7.78 -5.64 11.35
C ARG A 245 -6.62 -5.07 10.57
N ILE A 246 -6.38 -3.77 10.80
CA ILE A 246 -5.21 -3.04 10.34
C ILE A 246 -4.46 -2.55 11.59
N GLU A 247 -3.15 -2.73 11.60
CA GLU A 247 -2.26 -2.32 12.68
C GLU A 247 -1.10 -1.50 12.10
N ASN A 248 -0.55 -0.62 12.93
CA ASN A 248 0.71 0.06 12.63
C ASN A 248 1.85 -0.85 13.09
N LEU A 249 2.79 -1.19 12.20
CA LEU A 249 3.88 -2.12 12.50
C LEU A 249 4.70 -1.64 13.71
N ALA A 250 4.96 -0.34 13.80
CA ALA A 250 5.77 0.24 14.87
C ALA A 250 5.16 0.09 16.26
N ASP A 251 3.84 -0.10 16.39
CA ASP A 251 3.16 -0.29 17.67
C ASP A 251 3.57 -1.61 18.36
N HIS A 252 4.20 -2.54 17.64
CA HIS A 252 4.65 -3.84 18.14
C HIS A 252 6.10 -3.84 18.67
N PHE A 253 6.76 -2.69 18.63
CA PHE A 253 8.16 -2.54 19.04
C PHE A 253 8.28 -1.54 20.19
N PRO A 254 9.30 -1.67 21.06
CA PRO A 254 9.64 -0.61 22.00
C PRO A 254 9.97 0.70 21.29
N ALA A 255 9.76 1.82 21.99
CA ALA A 255 10.12 3.13 21.50
C ALA A 255 11.62 3.18 21.13
N SER A 256 11.93 3.67 19.93
CA SER A 256 13.29 3.86 19.44
C SER A 256 13.47 5.30 19.01
N PHE A 257 14.50 5.96 19.55
CA PHE A 257 14.81 7.35 19.18
C PHE A 257 15.06 7.49 17.67
N ALA A 258 15.70 6.51 17.04
CA ALA A 258 16.01 6.53 15.60
C ALA A 258 14.73 6.52 14.76
N TYR A 259 13.81 5.57 15.02
CA TYR A 259 12.54 5.49 14.30
C TYR A 259 11.61 6.67 14.61
N GLU A 260 11.57 7.12 15.86
CA GLU A 260 10.78 8.30 16.24
C GLU A 260 11.28 9.56 15.53
N ASN A 261 12.60 9.78 15.47
CA ASN A 261 13.17 10.93 14.78
C ASN A 261 12.89 10.86 13.27
N PHE A 262 13.02 9.69 12.66
CA PHE A 262 12.68 9.48 11.25
C PHE A 262 11.20 9.78 10.98
N SER A 263 10.30 9.20 11.77
CA SER A 263 8.85 9.33 11.57
C SER A 263 8.32 10.74 11.89
N LYS A 264 8.80 11.41 12.94
CA LYS A 264 8.41 12.77 13.33
C LYS A 264 8.71 13.82 12.27
N ASN A 265 9.76 13.61 11.48
CA ASN A 265 10.17 14.52 10.42
C ASN A 265 9.39 14.31 9.10
N HIS A 266 8.58 13.25 9.01
CA HIS A 266 7.79 12.97 7.81
C HIS A 266 6.50 13.82 7.74
N SER A 267 6.10 14.21 6.53
CA SER A 267 4.91 15.05 6.30
C SER A 267 3.60 14.44 6.81
N LEU A 268 3.51 13.11 6.83
CA LEU A 268 2.35 12.38 7.33
C LEU A 268 2.26 12.31 8.86
N TYR A 269 3.27 12.74 9.62
CA TYR A 269 3.28 12.60 11.08
C TYR A 269 2.08 13.26 11.76
N LEU A 270 1.64 14.43 11.27
CA LEU A 270 0.46 15.10 11.80
C LEU A 270 -0.83 14.27 11.57
N LYS A 271 -0.98 13.69 10.38
CA LYS A 271 -2.09 12.77 10.06
C LYS A 271 -2.05 11.55 10.99
N GLU A 272 -0.89 10.94 11.19
CA GLU A 272 -0.73 9.79 12.08
C GLU A 272 -1.03 10.13 13.55
N SER A 273 -0.63 11.32 14.00
CA SER A 273 -0.98 11.83 15.34
C SER A 273 -2.49 11.98 15.52
N ILE A 274 -3.20 12.45 14.49
CA ILE A 274 -4.68 12.50 14.46
C ILE A 274 -5.25 11.07 14.60
N PHE A 275 -4.73 10.08 13.85
CA PHE A 275 -5.19 8.70 13.96
C PHE A 275 -4.90 8.06 15.32
N GLN A 276 -3.76 8.38 15.94
CA GLN A 276 -3.48 7.94 17.30
C GLN A 276 -4.48 8.52 18.29
N GLU A 277 -4.88 9.79 18.11
CA GLU A 277 -5.96 10.37 18.91
C GLU A 277 -7.32 9.71 18.62
N MET A 278 -7.64 9.38 17.36
CA MET A 278 -8.85 8.63 17.01
C MET A 278 -8.91 7.26 17.71
N LYS A 279 -7.78 6.55 17.80
CA LYS A 279 -7.65 5.27 18.53
C LYS A 279 -7.93 5.44 20.02
N ASN A 280 -7.45 6.55 20.62
CA ASN A 280 -7.54 6.79 22.06
C ASN A 280 -8.88 7.42 22.50
N LYS A 281 -9.45 8.33 21.71
CA LYS A 281 -10.60 9.18 22.08
C LYS A 281 -11.84 8.95 21.22
N GLY A 282 -11.73 8.15 20.16
CA GLY A 282 -12.79 7.90 19.19
C GLY A 282 -12.74 8.84 17.98
N ILE A 283 -13.15 8.33 16.81
CA ILE A 283 -13.07 9.02 15.51
C ILE A 283 -13.82 10.36 15.52
N ASP A 284 -15.11 10.35 15.89
CA ASP A 284 -15.96 11.54 15.75
C ASP A 284 -15.51 12.68 16.68
N ARG A 285 -15.20 12.35 17.94
CA ARG A 285 -14.69 13.34 18.91
C ARG A 285 -13.40 14.00 18.43
N THR A 286 -12.51 13.21 17.82
CA THR A 286 -11.24 13.69 17.30
C THR A 286 -11.45 14.60 16.09
N ILE A 287 -12.35 14.22 15.17
CA ILE A 287 -12.70 15.05 14.01
C ILE A 287 -13.29 16.39 14.44
N ASP A 288 -14.21 16.39 15.41
CA ASP A 288 -14.81 17.62 15.93
C ASP A 288 -13.77 18.55 16.53
N HIS A 289 -12.83 17.97 17.29
CA HIS A 289 -11.71 18.71 17.85
C HIS A 289 -10.86 19.37 16.75
N TYR A 290 -10.41 18.63 15.75
CA TYR A 290 -9.52 19.18 14.72
C TYR A 290 -10.22 20.09 13.70
N ILE A 291 -11.52 19.93 13.47
CA ILE A 291 -12.33 20.94 12.75
C ILE A 291 -12.29 22.24 13.53
N SER A 292 -12.59 22.22 14.83
CA SER A 292 -12.57 23.42 15.68
C SER A 292 -11.18 24.07 15.73
N GLU A 293 -10.10 23.28 15.80
CA GLU A 293 -8.74 23.83 15.74
C GLU A 293 -8.44 24.49 14.37
N SER A 294 -8.91 23.88 13.29
CA SER A 294 -8.75 24.40 11.93
C SER A 294 -9.50 25.72 11.70
N GLU A 295 -10.59 25.99 12.43
CA GLU A 295 -11.36 27.23 12.36
C GLU A 295 -10.68 28.42 13.03
N LYS A 296 -9.78 28.19 13.99
CA LYS A 296 -9.12 29.26 14.77
C LYS A 296 -8.16 30.15 13.96
N LEU A 297 -7.96 29.89 12.66
CA LEU A 297 -7.10 30.65 11.73
C LEU A 297 -5.69 30.96 12.28
N SER A 298 -5.15 30.07 13.11
CA SER A 298 -3.82 30.23 13.72
C SER A 298 -2.72 29.87 12.71
N PRO A 299 -1.62 30.66 12.61
CA PRO A 299 -0.45 30.28 11.81
C PRO A 299 0.15 28.91 12.20
N LYS A 300 -0.05 28.46 13.45
CA LYS A 300 0.39 27.13 13.90
C LYS A 300 -0.39 25.98 13.23
N ASN A 301 -1.53 26.27 12.60
CA ASN A 301 -2.44 25.29 12.02
C ASN A 301 -2.38 25.25 10.48
N GLU A 302 -1.36 25.86 9.85
CA GLU A 302 -1.26 25.95 8.38
C GLU A 302 -1.29 24.57 7.69
N LYS A 303 -0.66 23.55 8.29
CA LYS A 303 -0.64 22.18 7.76
C LYS A 303 -1.88 21.36 8.12
N LEU A 304 -2.77 21.87 8.97
CA LEU A 304 -3.86 21.07 9.54
C LEU A 304 -4.91 20.71 8.48
N ASN A 305 -5.28 21.61 7.58
CA ASN A 305 -6.25 21.29 6.51
C ASN A 305 -5.76 20.16 5.60
N SER A 306 -4.47 20.17 5.26
CA SER A 306 -3.85 19.10 4.47
C SER A 306 -3.85 17.78 5.24
N ALA A 307 -3.48 17.78 6.53
CA ALA A 307 -3.55 16.58 7.37
C ALA A 307 -4.98 16.06 7.55
N LEU A 308 -5.98 16.93 7.64
CA LEU A 308 -7.40 16.57 7.69
C LEU A 308 -7.89 15.95 6.38
N LEU A 309 -7.44 16.46 5.24
CA LEU A 309 -7.73 15.84 3.93
C LEU A 309 -7.13 14.44 3.86
N GLU A 310 -5.86 14.29 4.23
CA GLU A 310 -5.19 12.98 4.29
C GLU A 310 -5.91 12.02 5.26
N ALA A 311 -6.41 12.52 6.39
CA ALA A 311 -7.18 11.73 7.33
C ALA A 311 -8.51 11.25 6.72
N ALA A 312 -9.22 12.11 5.99
CA ALA A 312 -10.44 11.73 5.30
C ALA A 312 -10.17 10.65 4.24
N LEU A 313 -9.12 10.82 3.41
CA LEU A 313 -8.74 9.83 2.40
C LEU A 313 -8.34 8.50 3.03
N GLN A 314 -7.60 8.53 4.14
CA GLN A 314 -7.21 7.32 4.86
C GLN A 314 -8.42 6.57 5.45
N LEU A 315 -9.42 7.28 5.98
CA LEU A 315 -10.67 6.67 6.46
C LEU A 315 -11.44 5.97 5.32
N ILE A 316 -11.47 6.56 4.12
CA ILE A 316 -12.05 5.92 2.92
C ILE A 316 -11.25 4.66 2.56
N LYS A 317 -9.92 4.73 2.55
CA LYS A 317 -9.04 3.58 2.27
C LYS A 317 -9.25 2.44 3.26
N TYR A 318 -9.33 2.73 4.56
CA TYR A 318 -9.58 1.74 5.61
C TYR A 318 -10.96 1.09 5.48
N SER A 319 -11.98 1.91 5.19
CA SER A 319 -13.32 1.41 4.90
C SER A 319 -13.31 0.50 3.68
N TRP A 320 -12.72 0.93 2.56
CA TRP A 320 -12.63 0.12 1.36
C TRP A 320 -11.93 -1.21 1.62
N ASN A 321 -10.76 -1.17 2.27
CA ASN A 321 -9.94 -2.35 2.53
C ASN A 321 -10.73 -3.41 3.32
N GLU A 322 -11.43 -2.99 4.37
CA GLU A 322 -12.26 -3.87 5.21
C GLU A 322 -13.38 -4.55 4.43
N HIS A 323 -14.13 -3.76 3.65
CA HIS A 323 -15.28 -4.26 2.89
C HIS A 323 -14.90 -4.94 1.58
N ASN A 324 -13.63 -4.92 1.19
CA ASN A 324 -13.11 -5.55 -0.04
C ASN A 324 -11.97 -6.53 0.25
N ASN A 325 -12.09 -7.26 1.37
CA ASN A 325 -11.25 -8.39 1.77
C ASN A 325 -9.75 -8.09 1.87
N GLY A 326 -9.35 -6.84 2.10
CA GLY A 326 -7.94 -6.44 2.18
C GLY A 326 -7.35 -5.86 0.90
N SER A 327 -8.15 -5.69 -0.16
CA SER A 327 -7.67 -5.11 -1.42
C SER A 327 -7.35 -3.61 -1.30
N MET A 328 -6.47 -3.16 -2.18
CA MET A 328 -6.23 -1.74 -2.41
C MET A 328 -7.49 -1.05 -2.97
N TRP A 329 -7.59 0.27 -2.81
CA TRP A 329 -8.72 1.05 -3.31
C TRP A 329 -8.66 1.23 -4.83
N TYR A 330 -9.16 0.25 -5.60
CA TYR A 330 -9.10 0.24 -7.07
C TYR A 330 -9.64 1.49 -7.75
N TYR A 331 -10.66 2.13 -7.17
CA TYR A 331 -11.19 3.40 -7.65
C TYR A 331 -10.11 4.48 -7.70
N TRP A 332 -9.24 4.55 -6.69
CA TRP A 332 -8.12 5.51 -6.64
C TRP A 332 -7.20 5.40 -7.86
N PHE A 333 -7.00 4.19 -8.36
CA PHE A 333 -6.10 3.88 -9.48
C PHE A 333 -6.83 3.77 -10.83
N SER A 334 -8.12 4.14 -10.88
CA SER A 334 -8.93 4.08 -12.09
C SER A 334 -8.97 2.69 -12.74
N LYS A 335 -8.80 1.64 -11.95
CA LYS A 335 -8.86 0.25 -12.43
C LYS A 335 -10.30 -0.10 -12.81
N PRO A 336 -10.54 -0.93 -13.84
CA PRO A 336 -11.89 -1.34 -14.23
C PRO A 336 -12.78 -1.80 -13.06
N TYR A 337 -12.30 -2.70 -12.20
CA TYR A 337 -13.05 -3.15 -11.01
C TYR A 337 -13.25 -2.07 -9.94
N GLY A 338 -12.52 -0.96 -10.01
CA GLY A 338 -12.69 0.18 -9.12
C GLY A 338 -14.01 0.93 -9.32
N TYR A 339 -14.64 0.78 -10.48
CA TYR A 339 -15.93 1.42 -10.80
C TYR A 339 -17.14 0.56 -10.42
N ASP A 340 -16.92 -0.69 -9.99
CA ASP A 340 -17.96 -1.61 -9.51
C ASP A 340 -18.20 -1.42 -8.01
N VAL A 341 -18.58 -0.19 -7.62
CA VAL A 341 -18.72 0.21 -6.22
C VAL A 341 -19.88 -0.52 -5.54
N GLN A 342 -19.53 -1.45 -4.65
CA GLN A 342 -20.50 -2.16 -3.82
C GLN A 342 -21.04 -1.26 -2.70
N GLN A 343 -22.33 -1.45 -2.36
CA GLN A 343 -23.00 -0.63 -1.35
C GLN A 343 -22.83 -1.22 0.04
N TYR A 344 -22.38 -0.40 0.99
CA TYR A 344 -22.29 -0.75 2.40
C TYR A 344 -22.29 0.51 3.27
N LYS A 345 -22.63 0.37 4.56
CA LYS A 345 -22.61 1.47 5.53
C LYS A 345 -21.39 1.33 6.41
N ASP A 346 -20.66 2.43 6.60
CA ASP A 346 -19.50 2.46 7.48
C ASP A 346 -19.35 3.85 8.13
N ARG A 347 -19.18 3.87 9.46
CA ARG A 347 -18.98 5.11 10.20
C ARG A 347 -17.73 5.85 9.73
N LYS A 348 -16.68 5.15 9.31
CA LYS A 348 -15.46 5.75 8.74
C LYS A 348 -15.77 6.64 7.54
N LEU A 349 -16.71 6.22 6.68
CA LEU A 349 -17.14 7.01 5.52
C LEU A 349 -17.95 8.24 5.93
N THR A 350 -18.83 8.11 6.93
CA THR A 350 -19.57 9.25 7.49
C THR A 350 -18.62 10.31 8.06
N SER A 351 -17.62 9.86 8.83
CA SER A 351 -16.56 10.70 9.39
C SER A 351 -15.69 11.36 8.31
N ALA A 352 -15.32 10.62 7.25
CA ALA A 352 -14.58 11.16 6.11
C ALA A 352 -15.38 12.21 5.34
N GLU A 353 -16.68 11.97 5.13
CA GLU A 353 -17.57 12.92 4.46
C GLU A 353 -17.68 14.23 5.23
N LYS A 354 -17.76 14.18 6.57
CA LYS A 354 -17.79 15.37 7.43
C LYS A 354 -16.56 16.24 7.22
N LEU A 355 -15.37 15.63 7.21
CA LEU A 355 -14.11 16.33 6.94
C LEU A 355 -14.10 16.95 5.53
N LEU A 356 -14.49 16.18 4.51
CA LEU A 356 -14.49 16.65 3.12
C LEU A 356 -15.50 17.78 2.88
N LYS A 357 -16.70 17.72 3.48
CA LYS A 357 -17.67 18.82 3.42
C LYS A 357 -17.15 20.09 4.08
N TYR A 358 -16.55 19.96 5.26
CA TYR A 358 -15.91 21.10 5.93
C TYR A 358 -14.81 21.72 5.07
N LEU A 359 -13.87 20.91 4.57
CA LEU A 359 -12.74 21.38 3.78
C LEU A 359 -13.18 21.98 2.44
N SER A 360 -14.14 21.36 1.75
CA SER A 360 -14.65 21.86 0.46
C SER A 360 -15.52 23.11 0.58
N SER A 361 -16.11 23.39 1.73
CA SER A 361 -16.86 24.64 1.98
C SER A 361 -15.99 25.87 2.21
N LYS A 362 -14.69 25.69 2.48
CA LYS A 362 -13.77 26.81 2.69
C LYS A 362 -13.56 27.57 1.37
N GLU A 363 -13.44 28.90 1.47
CA GLU A 363 -13.01 29.71 0.34
C GLU A 363 -11.60 29.29 -0.09
N THR A 364 -11.45 28.97 -1.38
CA THR A 364 -10.18 28.48 -1.95
C THR A 364 -10.02 28.97 -3.38
N THR A 365 -8.78 29.24 -3.77
CA THR A 365 -8.40 29.48 -5.17
C THR A 365 -8.07 28.18 -5.91
N ASP A 366 -7.85 27.07 -5.18
CA ASP A 366 -7.58 25.75 -5.76
C ASP A 366 -8.89 25.00 -6.03
N LEU A 367 -9.51 25.34 -7.15
CA LEU A 367 -10.76 24.73 -7.58
C LEU A 367 -10.59 23.27 -8.02
N LYS A 368 -9.37 22.85 -8.41
CA LYS A 368 -9.07 21.45 -8.73
C LYS A 368 -9.15 20.57 -7.51
N LEU A 369 -8.54 21.00 -6.40
CA LEU A 369 -8.65 20.33 -5.11
C LEU A 369 -10.10 20.29 -4.62
N GLN A 370 -10.84 21.40 -4.76
CA GLN A 370 -12.24 21.44 -4.35
C GLN A 370 -13.10 20.42 -5.13
N ASN A 371 -12.92 20.35 -6.45
CA ASN A 371 -13.63 19.39 -7.30
C ASN A 371 -13.23 17.93 -7.01
N PHE A 372 -11.96 17.68 -6.68
CA PHE A 372 -11.54 16.39 -6.17
C PHE A 372 -12.23 16.03 -4.85
N MET A 373 -12.38 16.96 -3.91
CA MET A 373 -13.13 16.69 -2.68
C MET A 373 -14.61 16.40 -2.96
N TYR A 374 -15.23 17.08 -3.93
CA TYR A 374 -16.59 16.73 -4.38
C TYR A 374 -16.66 15.32 -4.96
N GLU A 375 -15.69 14.90 -5.76
CA GLU A 375 -15.59 13.53 -6.26
C GLU A 375 -15.54 12.52 -5.12
N MET A 376 -14.71 12.75 -4.10
CA MET A 376 -14.60 11.86 -2.95
C MET A 376 -15.89 11.80 -2.12
N ILE A 377 -16.60 12.93 -1.98
CA ILE A 377 -17.93 12.95 -1.34
C ILE A 377 -18.94 12.16 -2.18
N GLY A 378 -18.89 12.28 -3.51
CA GLY A 378 -19.70 11.49 -4.43
C GLY A 378 -19.44 9.99 -4.30
N PHE A 379 -18.17 9.58 -4.21
CA PHE A 379 -17.77 8.20 -3.96
C PHE A 379 -18.33 7.67 -2.63
N ILE A 380 -18.19 8.44 -1.55
CA ILE A 380 -18.72 8.06 -0.23
C ILE A 380 -20.24 7.85 -0.30
N ASN A 381 -20.98 8.78 -0.89
CA ASN A 381 -22.44 8.69 -0.97
C ASN A 381 -22.89 7.52 -1.84
N LEU A 382 -22.18 7.25 -2.95
CA LEU A 382 -22.45 6.09 -3.80
C LEU A 382 -22.27 4.79 -3.03
N THR A 383 -21.15 4.68 -2.30
CA THR A 383 -20.81 3.53 -1.46
C THR A 383 -21.84 3.35 -0.36
N GLN A 384 -22.28 4.44 0.28
CA GLN A 384 -23.31 4.39 1.31
C GLN A 384 -24.73 4.27 0.76
N GLY A 385 -24.93 4.18 -0.56
CA GLY A 385 -26.24 3.94 -1.19
C GLY A 385 -27.09 5.18 -1.43
N ASP A 386 -26.63 6.39 -1.11
CA ASP A 386 -27.31 7.63 -1.49
C ASP A 386 -26.94 8.02 -2.93
N LYS A 387 -27.63 7.37 -3.87
CA LYS A 387 -27.40 7.54 -5.30
C LYS A 387 -27.72 8.94 -5.82
N ILE A 388 -28.68 9.65 -5.19
CA ILE A 388 -29.07 10.99 -5.61
C ILE A 388 -27.96 11.97 -5.23
N LEU A 389 -27.57 11.97 -3.96
CA LEU A 389 -26.52 12.87 -3.48
C LEU A 389 -25.17 12.56 -4.13
N ALA A 390 -24.87 11.28 -4.36
CA ALA A 390 -23.68 10.87 -5.10
C ALA A 390 -23.63 11.49 -6.50
N LYS A 391 -24.73 11.42 -7.25
CA LYS A 391 -24.85 11.98 -8.59
C LYS A 391 -24.61 13.49 -8.58
N GLU A 392 -25.23 14.21 -7.65
CA GLU A 392 -25.06 15.66 -7.51
C GLU A 392 -23.58 16.04 -7.27
N PHE A 393 -22.88 15.31 -6.41
CA PHE A 393 -21.47 15.58 -6.13
C PHE A 393 -20.54 15.21 -7.28
N TYR A 394 -20.82 14.12 -8.00
CA TYR A 394 -20.08 13.81 -9.22
C TYR A 394 -20.31 14.83 -10.33
N GLU A 395 -21.56 15.29 -10.52
CA GLU A 395 -21.87 16.38 -11.45
C GLU A 395 -21.08 17.64 -11.08
N LYS A 396 -21.09 18.05 -9.80
CA LYS A 396 -20.27 19.18 -9.30
C LYS A 396 -18.78 18.99 -9.61
N ALA A 397 -18.24 17.81 -9.33
CA ALA A 397 -16.81 17.51 -9.51
C ALA A 397 -16.35 17.64 -10.97
N VAL A 398 -17.22 17.37 -11.95
CA VAL A 398 -16.87 17.39 -13.38
C VAL A 398 -17.46 18.57 -14.16
N THR A 399 -18.24 19.45 -13.51
CA THR A 399 -18.98 20.54 -14.16
C THR A 399 -18.07 21.46 -14.98
N ASN A 400 -16.87 21.78 -14.48
CA ASN A 400 -15.89 22.59 -15.19
C ASN A 400 -14.58 21.81 -15.38
N PRO A 401 -14.34 21.25 -16.58
CA PRO A 401 -13.16 20.45 -16.87
C PRO A 401 -11.82 21.15 -16.59
N ASP A 402 -11.69 22.44 -16.87
CA ASP A 402 -10.44 23.19 -16.66
C ASP A 402 -10.09 23.33 -15.16
N LYS A 403 -11.11 23.20 -14.32
CA LYS A 403 -11.03 23.29 -12.86
C LYS A 403 -11.04 21.92 -12.18
N ALA A 404 -10.77 20.82 -12.90
CA ALA A 404 -10.65 19.50 -12.31
C ALA A 404 -9.30 18.85 -12.65
N TYR A 405 -8.84 17.93 -11.82
CA TYR A 405 -7.74 17.06 -12.23
C TYR A 405 -8.21 16.08 -13.30
N SER A 406 -7.34 15.70 -14.22
CA SER A 406 -7.68 14.75 -15.29
C SER A 406 -8.23 13.44 -14.75
N VAL A 407 -7.67 12.92 -13.66
CA VAL A 407 -8.14 11.69 -13.01
C VAL A 407 -9.57 11.84 -12.45
N THR A 408 -9.89 12.98 -11.83
CA THR A 408 -11.22 13.30 -11.33
C THR A 408 -12.25 13.33 -12.46
N LEU A 409 -11.89 13.90 -13.62
CA LEU A 409 -12.76 13.91 -14.78
C LEU A 409 -13.02 12.52 -15.33
N ILE A 410 -11.97 11.68 -15.43
CA ILE A 410 -12.09 10.31 -15.92
C ILE A 410 -13.03 9.50 -15.03
N ARG A 411 -12.75 9.47 -13.72
CA ARG A 411 -13.53 8.66 -12.78
C ARG A 411 -14.95 9.19 -12.60
N GLY A 412 -15.11 10.51 -12.48
CA GLY A 412 -16.42 11.14 -12.33
C GLY A 412 -17.32 10.91 -13.54
N LYS A 413 -16.80 11.05 -14.78
CA LYS A 413 -17.58 10.78 -16.00
C LYS A 413 -17.94 9.31 -16.14
N GLU A 414 -17.04 8.40 -15.79
CA GLU A 414 -17.31 6.95 -15.83
C GLU A 414 -18.44 6.57 -14.87
N ILE A 415 -18.42 7.08 -13.63
CA ILE A 415 -19.49 6.83 -12.66
C ILE A 415 -20.82 7.45 -13.13
N LEU A 416 -20.82 8.71 -13.59
CA LEU A 416 -22.04 9.34 -14.11
C LEU A 416 -22.63 8.58 -15.30
N ASN A 417 -21.79 8.03 -16.17
CA ASN A 417 -22.21 7.17 -17.28
C ASN A 417 -22.93 5.90 -16.79
N ARG A 418 -22.44 5.28 -15.70
CA ARG A 418 -23.08 4.13 -15.06
C ARG A 418 -24.35 4.49 -14.27
N MET A 419 -24.55 5.76 -13.95
CA MET A 419 -25.67 6.29 -13.16
C MET A 419 -26.81 6.86 -14.02
N LYS A 420 -26.77 6.70 -15.35
CA LYS A 420 -27.73 7.31 -16.30
C LYS A 420 -29.20 7.01 -16.01
N ASP A 421 -29.51 5.84 -15.44
CA ASP A 421 -30.90 5.42 -15.18
C ASP A 421 -31.47 5.92 -13.84
N ILE A 422 -30.68 6.62 -13.03
CA ILE A 422 -31.14 7.20 -11.76
C ILE A 422 -31.88 8.50 -12.07
N LYS A 423 -33.22 8.43 -12.08
CA LYS A 423 -34.12 9.60 -12.12
C LYS A 423 -34.02 10.38 -10.80
N LYS A 424 -34.07 11.71 -10.90
CA LYS A 424 -34.08 12.64 -9.76
C LYS A 424 -35.26 12.39 -8.84
#